data_AF-A0A957ZX29-F1
#
_entry.id   AF-A0A957ZX29-F1
#
_cell.length_a   1.000
_cell.length_b   1.000
_cell.length_c   1.000
_cell.angle_alpha   90.00
_cell.angle_beta   90.00
_cell.angle_gamma   90.00
#
_symmetry.space_group_name_H-M   'P 1'
#
loop_
_entity.id
_entity.type
_entity.pdbx_description
1 polymer ?
#
loop_
_entity_poly.entity_id
_entity_poly.type
_entity_poly.pdbx_seq_one_letter_code
_entity_poly.pdbx_strand_id
1 'polypeptide(L)' 'MSSFTLAQAADAAAAHLTDCTLCPHRCGPVRADAQGVCRVGRTSYIASEMMHMGEEAPLQPAHAIFF' A
#
# COMPACT_ATOMS: atom_id res chain seq x y z
N MET A 1 -6.04 22.62 3.26
CA MET A 1 -5.78 21.19 3.01
C MET A 1 -4.35 21.08 2.53
N SER A 2 -3.46 20.44 3.29
CA SER A 2 -2.09 20.22 2.80
C SER A 2 -2.17 19.19 1.67
N SER A 3 -1.72 19.58 0.47
CA SER A 3 -1.60 18.68 -0.67
C SER A 3 -0.19 18.08 -0.66
N PHE A 4 -0.09 16.76 -0.56
CA PHE A 4 1.18 16.06 -0.72
C PHE A 4 1.46 15.82 -2.19
N THR A 5 2.73 15.92 -2.59
CA THR A 5 3.16 15.51 -3.93
C THR A 5 3.27 13.99 -4.02
N LEU A 6 3.20 13.44 -5.23
CA LEU A 6 3.46 12.02 -5.46
C LEU A 6 4.86 11.60 -4.98
N ALA A 7 5.85 12.49 -5.11
CA ALA A 7 7.21 12.24 -4.63
C ALA A 7 7.24 12.08 -3.10
N GLN A 8 6.57 12.99 -2.37
CA GLN A 8 6.48 12.89 -0.91
C GLN A 8 5.76 11.61 -0.46
N ALA A 9 4.70 11.22 -1.16
CA ALA A 9 4.00 9.97 -0.88
C ALA A 9 4.89 8.74 -1.17
N ALA A 10 5.67 8.78 -2.25
CA ALA A 10 6.61 7.71 -2.59
C ALA A 10 7.73 7.57 -1.56
N ASP A 11 8.30 8.69 -1.09
CA ASP A 11 9.35 8.69 -0.07
C ASP A 11 8.84 8.12 1.26
N ALA A 12 7.63 8.52 1.68
CA ALA A 12 6.98 7.98 2.86
C ALA A 12 6.70 6.47 2.73
N ALA A 13 6.23 6.03 1.56
CA ALA A 13 5.97 4.62 1.29
C ALA A 13 7.26 3.77 1.29
N ALA A 14 8.37 4.33 0.80
CA ALA A 14 9.66 3.63 0.75
C ALA A 14 10.17 3.24 2.15
N ALA A 15 9.89 4.05 3.18
CA ALA A 15 10.27 3.74 4.56
C ALA A 15 9.64 2.43 5.08
N HIS A 16 8.47 2.03 4.57
CA HIS A 16 7.83 0.78 4.96
C HIS A 16 8.49 -0.48 4.39
N LEU A 17 9.47 -0.35 3.49
CA LEU A 17 10.23 -1.52 3.01
C LEU A 17 11.20 -2.04 4.07
N THR A 18 11.72 -1.18 4.94
CA THR A 18 12.72 -1.53 5.96
C THR A 18 12.12 -1.71 7.36
N ASP A 19 10.92 -1.21 7.62
CA ASP A 19 10.15 -1.47 8.85
C ASP A 19 8.64 -1.57 8.57
N CYS A 20 8.21 -2.70 8.00
CA CYS A 20 6.82 -2.90 7.62
C CYS A 20 5.92 -3.26 8.82
N THR A 21 5.06 -2.33 9.20
CA THR A 21 4.00 -2.51 10.22
C THR A 21 2.58 -2.32 9.66
N LEU A 22 2.42 -2.37 8.33
CA LEU A 22 1.16 -2.04 7.64
C LEU A 22 0.04 -3.08 7.84
N CYS A 23 0.38 -4.30 8.25
CA CYS A 23 -0.58 -5.35 8.58
C CYS A 23 -0.24 -6.00 9.94
N PRO A 24 -1.17 -6.76 10.54
CA PRO A 24 -0.99 -7.36 11.86
C PRO A 24 0.22 -8.29 11.99
N HIS A 25 0.73 -8.84 10.88
CA HIS A 25 1.91 -9.70 10.87
C HIS A 25 3.24 -8.98 11.14
N ARG A 26 3.29 -7.64 11.00
CA ARG A 26 4.47 -6.81 11.31
C ARG A 26 5.76 -7.39 10.74
N CYS A 27 5.83 -7.51 9.41
CA CYS A 27 6.93 -8.17 8.71
C CYS A 27 8.30 -7.49 8.90
N GLY A 28 8.36 -6.26 9.42
CA GLY A 28 9.61 -5.54 9.64
C GLY A 28 10.41 -5.38 8.34
N PRO A 29 11.72 -5.69 8.30
CA PRO A 29 12.57 -5.44 7.14
C PRO A 29 12.41 -6.44 5.98
N VAL A 30 11.58 -7.47 6.12
CA VAL A 30 11.46 -8.55 5.13
C VAL A 30 11.14 -8.04 3.71
N ARG A 31 10.41 -6.93 3.58
CA ARG A 31 10.01 -6.37 2.28
C ARG A 31 11.15 -5.76 1.45
N ALA A 32 12.29 -5.45 2.07
CA ALA A 32 13.45 -4.89 1.39
C ALA A 32 14.06 -5.90 0.41
N ASP A 33 14.15 -7.16 0.83
CA ASP A 33 14.88 -8.22 0.11
C ASP A 33 13.99 -9.41 -0.30
N ALA A 34 12.78 -9.51 0.26
CA ALA A 34 11.86 -10.61 0.01
C ALA A 34 10.38 -10.14 0.06
N GLN A 35 9.45 -11.09 0.05
CA GLN A 35 8.02 -10.84 0.19
C GLN A 35 7.57 -11.05 1.64
N GLY A 36 6.71 -10.17 2.14
CA GLY A 36 6.04 -10.37 3.42
C GLY A 36 5.03 -11.54 3.36
N VAL A 37 4.41 -11.86 4.50
CA VAL A 37 3.35 -12.89 4.57
C VAL A 37 2.19 -12.59 3.61
N CYS A 38 1.91 -11.31 3.36
CA CYS A 38 0.94 -10.84 2.38
C CYS A 38 1.41 -10.93 0.92
N ARG A 39 2.57 -11.53 0.64
CA ARG A 39 3.19 -11.69 -0.68
C ARG A 39 3.63 -10.40 -1.39
N VAL A 40 3.60 -9.27 -0.68
CA VAL A 40 4.10 -7.98 -1.18
C VAL A 40 5.55 -7.76 -0.74
N GLY A 41 6.42 -7.42 -1.68
CA GLY A 41 7.80 -6.96 -1.46
C GLY A 41 8.04 -5.60 -2.11
N ARG A 42 9.31 -5.24 -2.37
CA ARG A 42 9.67 -3.98 -3.07
C ARG A 42 9.00 -3.82 -4.44
N THR A 43 8.83 -4.93 -5.16
CA THR A 43 7.99 -4.99 -6.36
C THR A 43 6.74 -5.77 -6.02
N SER A 44 5.58 -5.13 -6.14
CA SER A 44 4.28 -5.78 -5.98
C SER A 44 3.72 -6.18 -7.34
N TYR A 45 2.84 -7.18 -7.35
CA TYR A 45 1.94 -7.42 -8.47
C TYR A 45 0.58 -6.79 -8.17
N ILE A 46 -0.20 -6.55 -9.22
CA ILE A 46 -1.61 -6.16 -9.12
C ILE A 46 -2.41 -7.33 -9.66
N ALA A 47 -3.17 -7.99 -8.80
CA ALA A 47 -4.07 -9.06 -9.17
C ALA A 47 -5.35 -8.51 -9.82
N SER A 48 -5.86 -7.39 -9.29
CA SER A 48 -7.06 -6.72 -9.80
C SER A 48 -7.06 -5.25 -9.36
N GLU A 49 -7.63 -4.40 -10.19
CA GLU A 49 -7.82 -2.98 -9.95
C GLU A 49 -9.22 -2.60 -10.41
N MET A 50 -9.98 -1.91 -9.56
CA MET A 50 -11.33 -1.48 -9.91
C MET A 50 -11.70 -0.16 -9.25
N MET A 51 -12.41 0.66 -10.02
CA MET A 51 -13.16 1.79 -9.49
C MET A 51 -14.59 1.33 -9.21
N HIS A 52 -15.07 1.53 -7.99
CA HIS A 52 -16.43 1.18 -7.60
C HIS A 52 -17.04 2.23 -6.69
N MET A 53 -18.36 2.18 -6.54
CA MET A 53 -19.05 2.98 -5.53
C MET A 53 -18.86 2.27 -4.19
N GLY A 54 -18.01 2.84 -3.32
CA GLY A 54 -17.86 2.36 -1.95
C GLY A 54 -19.18 2.44 -1.19
N GLU A 55 -19.37 1.63 -0.15
CA GLU A 55 -20.59 1.66 0.64
C GLU A 55 -20.74 2.98 1.40
N GLU A 56 -19.63 3.50 1.94
CA GLU A 56 -19.62 4.71 2.75
C GLU A 56 -19.44 5.95 1.88
N ALA A 57 -20.26 7.00 2.10
CA ALA A 57 -20.20 8.24 1.34
C ALA A 57 -18.79 8.89 1.26
N PRO A 58 -17.95 8.90 2.33
CA PRO A 58 -16.58 9.43 2.25
C PRO A 58 -15.64 8.60 1.35
N LEU A 59 -16.01 7.37 1.04
CA LEU A 59 -15.23 6.44 0.21
C LEU A 59 -15.77 6.37 -1.23
N GLN A 60 -16.70 7.25 -1.64
CA GLN A 60 -17.26 7.27 -2.99
C GLN A 60 -16.62 8.39 -3.85
N PRO A 61 -16.06 8.08 -5.05
CA PRO A 61 -15.75 6.74 -5.57
C PRO A 61 -14.52 6.11 -4.89
N ALA A 62 -14.51 4.79 -4.77
CA ALA A 62 -13.41 4.03 -4.20
C ALA A 62 -12.52 3.47 -5.32
N HIS A 63 -11.21 3.62 -5.15
CA HIS A 63 -10.23 2.93 -5.97
C HIS A 63 -9.61 1.77 -5.18
N ALA A 64 -10.00 0.54 -5.52
CA ALA A 64 -9.52 -0.65 -4.84
C ALA A 64 -8.43 -1.34 -5.67
N ILE A 65 -7.29 -1.60 -5.03
CA ILE A 65 -6.15 -2.33 -5.61
C ILE A 65 -5.91 -3.59 -4.78
N PHE A 66 -5.92 -4.75 -5.45
CA PHE A 66 -5.63 -6.05 -4.86
C PHE A 66 -4.28 -6.55 -5.38
N PHE A 67 -3.43 -6.97 -4.45
CA PHE A 67 -2.09 -7.50 -4.69
C PHE A 67 -1.98 -8.92 -4.12
#